data_AF-A0A1C7LQL9-F1
#
_entry.id   AF-A0A1C7LQL9-F1
#
_cell.length_a   1.000
_cell.length_b   1.000
_cell.length_c   1.000
_cell.angle_alpha   90.00
_cell.angle_beta   90.00
_cell.angle_gamma   90.00
#
_symmetry.space_group_name_H-M   'P 1'
#
loop_
_entity.id
_entity.type
_entity.pdbx_description
1 polymer ?
#
loop_
_entity_poly.entity_id
_entity_poly.type
_entity_poly.pdbx_seq_one_letter_code
_entity_poly.pdbx_strand_id
1 'polypeptide(L)'
;MSGRGKGGKGLGKGGAKRHRKILRDNIQGITKPAIRRLARRGGVKRISGLIYEETRGVLKIFLENVIRDSVTYTEHAKRKTVTALDVDMHSSGQAAPYTALVHRDPFVLWSPG
;
A
#
# COMPACT_ATOMS: atom_id res chain seq x y z
N MET A 1 -49.78 -16.24 -15.85
CA MET A 1 -49.45 -15.12 -14.96
C MET A 1 -49.70 -15.54 -13.52
N SER A 2 -48.65 -15.69 -12.71
CA SER A 2 -48.71 -15.56 -11.24
C SER A 2 -47.29 -15.24 -10.75
N GLY A 3 -47.12 -14.02 -10.26
CA GLY A 3 -45.83 -13.49 -9.82
C GLY A 3 -45.39 -14.09 -8.48
N ARG A 4 -44.09 -14.31 -8.35
CA ARG A 4 -43.42 -14.51 -7.07
C ARG A 4 -42.26 -13.54 -6.99
N GLY A 5 -42.42 -12.52 -6.14
CA GLY A 5 -41.57 -11.34 -6.07
C GLY A 5 -40.13 -11.61 -5.64
N LYS A 6 -39.25 -10.65 -5.95
CA LYS A 6 -37.90 -10.50 -5.36
C LYS A 6 -38.04 -10.24 -3.86
N GLY A 7 -38.12 -11.33 -3.08
CA GLY A 7 -37.96 -11.32 -1.63
C GLY A 7 -36.48 -11.25 -1.30
N GLY A 8 -36.06 -10.14 -0.71
CA GLY A 8 -34.72 -9.98 -0.19
C GLY A 8 -34.46 -10.79 1.08
N LYS A 9 -33.16 -10.82 1.40
CA LYS A 9 -32.55 -11.09 2.71
C LYS A 9 -32.46 -12.56 3.15
N GLY A 10 -31.29 -13.13 2.90
CA GLY A 10 -30.76 -14.30 3.58
C GLY A 10 -29.24 -14.24 3.63
N LEU A 11 -28.68 -13.23 4.33
CA LEU A 11 -27.30 -13.34 4.80
C LEU A 11 -27.29 -14.45 5.85
N GLY A 12 -27.06 -15.68 5.37
CA GLY A 12 -26.93 -16.86 6.20
C GLY A 12 -25.80 -16.64 7.21
N LYS A 13 -26.14 -16.83 8.49
CA LYS A 13 -25.18 -16.94 9.58
C LYS A 13 -24.20 -18.05 9.27
N GLY A 14 -22.94 -17.67 9.15
CA GLY A 14 -21.81 -18.55 8.88
C GLY A 14 -20.71 -17.67 8.36
N GLY A 15 -19.95 -17.04 9.27
CA GLY A 15 -18.84 -16.18 8.92
C GLY A 15 -17.98 -16.91 7.89
N ALA A 16 -18.05 -16.45 6.64
CA ALA A 16 -17.28 -17.01 5.55
C ALA A 16 -15.84 -17.03 6.04
N LYS A 17 -15.32 -18.24 6.30
CA LYS A 17 -13.99 -18.44 6.86
C LYS A 17 -13.06 -17.71 5.91
N ARG A 18 -12.52 -16.56 6.34
CA ARG A 18 -11.56 -15.83 5.50
C ARG A 18 -10.36 -16.75 5.39
N HIS A 19 -10.27 -17.45 4.27
CA HIS A 19 -9.05 -18.14 3.90
C HIS A 19 -7.97 -17.06 3.91
N ARG A 20 -7.13 -17.07 4.94
CA ARG A 20 -5.95 -16.21 5.02
C ARG A 20 -5.19 -16.44 3.72
N LYS A 21 -5.06 -15.39 2.90
CA LYS A 21 -4.33 -15.52 1.63
C LYS A 21 -2.95 -16.06 1.96
N ILE A 22 -2.61 -17.19 1.35
CA ILE A 22 -1.26 -17.73 1.41
C ILE A 22 -0.37 -16.69 0.73
N LEU A 23 0.68 -16.26 1.41
CA LEU A 23 1.67 -15.36 0.83
C LEU A 23 2.39 -16.14 -0.28
N ARG A 24 2.27 -15.63 -1.50
CA ARG A 24 2.95 -16.12 -2.70
C ARG A 24 3.76 -14.96 -3.27
N ASP A 25 4.64 -15.25 -4.22
CA ASP A 25 5.31 -14.19 -4.96
C ASP A 25 4.28 -13.42 -5.80
N ASN A 26 3.85 -12.28 -5.26
CA ASN A 26 2.81 -11.43 -5.86
C ASN A 26 3.38 -10.44 -6.87
N ILE A 27 4.70 -10.45 -7.11
CA ILE A 27 5.34 -9.44 -7.96
C ILE A 27 4.80 -9.46 -9.40
N GLN A 28 4.42 -10.64 -9.90
CA GLN A 28 3.79 -10.80 -11.21
C GLN A 28 2.36 -10.25 -11.28
N GLY A 29 1.74 -9.98 -10.12
CA GLY A 29 0.47 -9.24 -10.01
C GLY A 29 0.59 -7.78 -10.46
N ILE A 30 1.80 -7.24 -10.53
CA ILE A 30 2.08 -5.96 -11.20
C ILE A 30 2.14 -6.22 -12.70
N THR A 31 0.99 -6.03 -13.35
CA THR A 31 0.80 -6.42 -14.76
C THR A 31 1.49 -5.46 -15.73
N LYS A 32 1.88 -5.96 -16.91
CA LYS A 32 2.43 -5.15 -18.02
C LYS A 32 1.61 -3.89 -18.36
N PRO A 33 0.25 -3.93 -18.42
CA PRO A 33 -0.53 -2.71 -18.65
C PRO A 33 -0.45 -1.71 -17.49
N ALA A 34 -0.28 -2.14 -16.24
CA ALA A 34 -0.07 -1.22 -15.11
C ALA A 34 1.26 -0.46 -15.24
N ILE A 35 2.34 -1.18 -15.56
CA ILE A 35 3.67 -0.58 -15.82
C ILE A 35 3.59 0.38 -17.01
N ARG A 36 2.87 0.00 -18.08
CA ARG A 36 2.64 0.90 -19.22
C ARG A 36 1.93 2.18 -18.79
N ARG A 37 0.87 2.11 -17.97
CA ARG A 37 0.17 3.32 -17.48
C ARG A 37 1.09 4.24 -16.67
N LEU A 38 1.94 3.69 -15.81
CA LEU A 38 2.93 4.46 -15.05
C LEU A 38 3.94 5.15 -15.98
N ALA A 39 4.53 4.40 -16.91
CA ALA A 39 5.49 4.94 -17.87
C ALA A 39 4.86 6.03 -18.76
N ARG A 40 3.61 5.86 -19.19
CA ARG A 40 2.89 6.92 -19.93
C ARG A 40 2.66 8.16 -19.09
N ARG A 41 2.27 8.01 -17.82
CA ARG A 41 2.17 9.15 -16.89
C ARG A 41 3.50 9.88 -16.73
N GLY A 42 4.62 9.14 -16.74
CA GLY A 42 5.96 9.70 -16.76
C GLY A 42 6.45 10.21 -18.12
N GLY A 43 5.60 10.32 -19.15
CA GLY A 43 5.97 10.87 -20.46
C GLY A 43 6.78 9.91 -21.36
N VAL A 44 6.89 8.63 -21.01
CA VAL A 44 7.69 7.67 -21.79
C VAL A 44 6.99 7.33 -23.11
N LYS A 45 7.64 7.60 -24.25
CA LYS A 45 7.09 7.43 -25.61
C LYS A 45 7.21 5.99 -26.17
N ARG A 46 8.30 5.29 -25.90
CA ARG A 46 8.52 3.88 -26.31
C ARG A 46 9.13 3.12 -25.12
N ILE A 47 8.75 1.85 -24.97
CA ILE A 47 9.15 1.01 -23.82
C ILE A 47 9.71 -0.30 -24.38
N SER A 48 10.92 -0.68 -23.95
CA SER A 48 11.53 -1.98 -24.28
C SER A 48 10.88 -3.12 -23.50
N GLY A 49 10.95 -4.34 -24.06
CA GLY A 49 10.39 -5.54 -23.43
C GLY A 49 11.04 -5.92 -22.09
N LEU A 50 12.32 -5.60 -21.90
CA LEU A 50 13.06 -5.92 -20.68
C LEU A 50 12.62 -5.06 -19.47
N ILE A 51 12.05 -3.89 -19.73
CA ILE A 51 11.65 -2.93 -18.68
C ILE A 51 10.56 -3.49 -17.75
N TYR A 52 9.75 -4.46 -18.20
CA TYR A 52 8.68 -5.00 -17.36
C TYR A 52 9.21 -5.80 -16.16
N GLU A 53 10.28 -6.57 -16.32
CA GLU A 53 10.89 -7.30 -15.20
C GLU A 53 11.77 -6.36 -14.37
N GLU A 54 12.50 -5.45 -15.02
CA GLU A 54 13.33 -4.45 -14.32
C GLU A 54 12.48 -3.59 -13.37
N THR A 55 11.35 -3.07 -13.86
CA THR A 55 10.43 -2.25 -13.06
C THR A 55 9.88 -3.02 -11.86
N ARG A 56 9.66 -4.34 -12.00
CA ARG A 56 9.22 -5.20 -10.90
C ARG A 56 10.32 -5.36 -9.86
N GLY A 57 11.56 -5.57 -10.28
CA GLY A 57 12.72 -5.61 -9.39
C GLY A 57 12.86 -4.33 -8.58
N VAL A 58 12.85 -3.17 -9.25
CA VAL A 58 12.94 -1.85 -8.61
C VAL A 58 11.79 -1.62 -7.63
N LEU A 59 10.55 -1.92 -8.05
CA LEU A 59 9.38 -1.76 -7.18
C LEU A 59 9.45 -2.64 -5.94
N LYS A 60 9.95 -3.87 -6.07
CA LYS A 60 10.13 -4.78 -4.94
C LYS A 60 11.12 -4.21 -3.93
N ILE A 61 12.30 -3.80 -4.39
CA ILE A 61 13.33 -3.21 -3.52
C ILE A 61 12.80 -1.96 -2.82
N PHE A 62 12.12 -1.09 -3.56
CA PHE A 62 11.52 0.12 -3.02
C PHE A 62 10.52 -0.20 -1.88
N LEU A 63 9.57 -1.10 -2.13
CA LEU A 63 8.57 -1.47 -1.12
C LEU A 63 9.18 -2.19 0.08
N GLU A 64 10.20 -3.03 -0.13
CA GLU A 64 10.89 -3.67 0.99
C GLU A 64 11.56 -2.64 1.89
N ASN A 65 12.21 -1.61 1.34
CA ASN A 65 12.82 -0.54 2.13
C ASN A 65 11.76 0.25 2.93
N VAL A 66 10.68 0.68 2.27
CA VAL A 66 9.57 1.42 2.92
C VAL A 66 8.94 0.61 4.06
N ILE A 67 8.67 -0.68 3.82
CA ILE A 67 8.01 -1.54 4.80
C ILE A 67 8.92 -1.83 5.98
N ARG A 68 10.23 -2.07 5.76
CA ARG A 68 11.19 -2.30 6.84
C ARG A 68 11.20 -1.13 7.84
N ASP A 69 11.22 0.10 7.35
CA ASP A 69 11.22 1.29 8.20
C ASP A 69 9.86 1.51 8.88
N SER A 70 8.76 1.33 8.12
CA SER A 70 7.40 1.46 8.67
C SER A 70 7.13 0.46 9.81
N VAL A 71 7.62 -0.78 9.68
CA VAL A 71 7.52 -1.80 10.73
C VAL A 71 8.36 -1.40 11.94
N THR A 72 9.56 -0.85 11.72
CA THR A 72 10.43 -0.36 12.81
C THR A 72 9.72 0.70 13.66
N TYR A 73 9.06 1.68 13.02
CA TYR A 73 8.26 2.69 13.75
C TYR A 73 7.08 2.08 14.52
N THR A 74 6.41 1.11 13.90
CA THR A 74 5.25 0.43 14.50
C THR A 74 5.66 -0.37 15.75
N GLU A 75 6.78 -1.08 15.66
CA GLU A 75 7.35 -1.85 16.77
C GLU A 75 7.83 -0.95 17.90
N HIS A 76 8.49 0.17 17.58
CA HIS A 76 8.91 1.16 18.58
C HIS A 76 7.72 1.71 19.38
N ALA A 77 6.59 1.95 18.71
CA ALA A 77 5.35 2.39 19.34
C ALA A 77 4.54 1.27 20.02
N LYS A 78 5.07 0.03 20.08
CA LYS A 78 4.41 -1.17 20.66
C LYS A 78 3.04 -1.48 20.04
N ARG A 79 2.82 -1.06 18.79
CA ARG A 79 1.57 -1.31 18.04
C ARG A 79 1.72 -2.59 17.20
N LYS A 80 0.60 -3.23 16.89
CA LYS A 80 0.54 -4.41 15.97
C LYS A 80 -0.02 -4.04 14.59
N THR A 81 -0.33 -2.78 14.38
CA THR A 81 -0.97 -2.27 13.17
C THR A 81 -0.15 -1.10 12.66
N VAL A 82 0.38 -1.27 11.44
CA VAL A 82 1.04 -0.19 10.70
C VAL A 82 -0.04 0.83 10.33
N THR A 83 0.20 2.09 10.68
CA THR A 83 -0.67 3.23 10.39
C THR A 83 -0.13 4.03 9.21
N ALA A 84 -0.96 4.90 8.64
CA ALA A 84 -0.52 5.81 7.56
C ALA A 84 0.67 6.68 8.01
N LEU A 85 0.68 7.10 9.29
CA LEU A 85 1.78 7.87 9.87
C LEU A 85 3.10 7.10 9.82
N ASP A 86 3.11 5.79 10.11
CA ASP A 86 4.36 5.02 10.11
C ASP A 86 4.97 4.92 8.69
N VAL A 87 4.12 4.93 7.66
CA VAL A 87 4.53 4.95 6.24
C VAL A 87 4.97 6.35 5.82
N ASP A 88 4.26 7.39 6.24
CA ASP A 88 4.60 8.78 5.95
C ASP A 88 5.92 9.18 6.63
N MET A 89 6.18 8.68 7.84
CA MET A 89 7.43 8.89 8.59
C MET A 89 8.66 8.33 7.85
N HIS A 90 8.51 7.23 7.11
CA HIS A 90 9.56 6.78 6.19
C HIS A 90 9.73 7.76 5.02
N SER A 91 8.62 8.23 4.44
CA SER A 91 8.67 9.13 3.27
C SER A 91 9.25 10.52 3.56
N SER A 92 9.04 11.04 4.78
CA SER A 92 9.66 12.28 5.27
C SER A 92 11.15 12.11 5.62
N GLY A 93 11.69 10.88 5.49
CA GLY A 93 13.09 10.53 5.72
C GLY A 93 14.07 11.02 4.66
N GLN A 94 13.61 11.63 3.55
CA GLN A 94 14.43 12.64 2.85
C GLN A 94 14.35 13.95 3.63
N ALA A 95 15.13 14.02 4.73
CA ALA A 95 15.30 15.13 5.67
C ALA A 95 14.39 15.16 6.92
N ALA A 96 14.52 14.19 7.83
CA ALA A 96 14.83 14.46 9.25
C ALA A 96 14.90 13.15 10.07
N PRO A 97 15.93 12.96 10.92
CA PRO A 97 15.93 11.89 11.90
C PRO A 97 14.87 12.14 13.00
N TYR A 98 14.23 11.06 13.43
CA TYR A 98 13.20 10.97 14.48
C TYR A 98 13.52 11.73 15.79
N THR A 99 14.78 12.04 16.06
CA THR A 99 15.21 12.84 17.22
C THR A 99 14.67 14.28 17.21
N ALA A 100 14.29 14.83 16.05
CA ALA A 100 13.76 16.19 15.94
C ALA A 100 12.24 16.31 16.23
N LEU A 101 11.51 15.20 16.28
CA LEU A 101 10.04 15.21 16.31
C LEU A 101 9.43 14.89 17.68
N VAL A 102 10.22 14.44 18.65
CA VAL A 102 9.72 14.12 20.00
C VAL A 102 9.32 15.37 20.81
N HIS A 103 9.41 16.57 20.22
CA HIS A 103 9.02 17.85 20.86
C HIS A 103 7.99 18.66 20.07
N ARG A 104 7.42 18.14 18.97
CA ARG A 104 6.41 18.90 18.21
C ARG A 104 5.14 18.08 18.04
N ASP A 105 4.07 18.57 18.65
CA ASP A 105 2.73 18.02 18.58
C ASP A 105 2.31 17.72 17.13
N PRO A 106 1.90 16.48 16.82
CA PRO A 106 1.50 16.09 15.47
C PRO A 106 0.17 16.72 15.01
N PHE A 107 -0.52 17.46 15.88
CA PHE A 107 -1.83 18.05 15.57
C PHE A 107 -1.76 19.42 14.87
N VAL A 108 -0.60 20.07 14.85
CA VAL A 108 -0.47 21.48 14.42
C VAL A 108 -0.10 21.63 12.93
N LEU A 109 0.19 20.54 12.21
CA LEU A 109 0.75 20.64 10.85
C LEU A 109 -0.28 20.64 9.70
N TRP A 110 -1.59 20.57 9.98
CA TRP A 110 -2.61 20.56 8.92
C TRP A 110 -3.75 21.55 9.17
N SER A 111 -3.42 22.84 9.12
CA SER A 111 -4.41 23.91 8.83
C SER A 111 -4.08 24.51 7.47
N PRO A 112 -4.91 24.27 6.43
CA PRO A 112 -4.79 25.00 5.17
C PRO A 112 -5.31 26.43 5.34
N GLY A 113 -4.42 27.41 5.16
CA GLY A 113 -4.75 28.81 4.88
C GLY A 113 -4.73 29.08 3.39
#